data_AF-A0A645GDT9-F1
#
_entry.id   AF-A0A645GDT9-F1
#
_cell.length_a   1.000
_cell.length_b   1.000
_cell.length_c   1.000
_cell.angle_alpha   90.00
_cell.angle_beta   90.00
_cell.angle_gamma   90.00
#
_symmetry.space_group_name_H-M   'P 1'
#
loop_
_entity.id
_entity.type
_entity.pdbx_description
1 polymer ?
#
loop_
_entity_poly.entity_id
_entity_poly.type
_entity_poly.pdbx_seq_one_letter_code
_entity_poly.pdbx_strand_id
1 'polypeptide(L)'
;MIASVGLRTLVENHVDFTKNRNLCIAAVMLVLAIGGATIGGSDFSFSGIGLGIISGIILNICLPEKKADSGLIAHSVNKDEIISEKK
;
A
#
# COMPACT_ATOMS: atom_id res chain seq x y z
N MET A 1 -14.22 -13.74 -7.89
CA MET A 1 -13.14 -14.73 -7.68
C MET A 1 -11.73 -14.13 -7.81
N ILE A 2 -11.44 -13.30 -8.83
CA ILE A 2 -10.09 -12.75 -9.10
C ILE A 2 -9.49 -11.99 -7.89
N ALA A 3 -10.23 -11.04 -7.30
CA ALA A 3 -9.74 -10.28 -6.14
C ALA A 3 -9.47 -11.15 -4.89
N SER A 4 -10.25 -12.22 -4.70
CA SER A 4 -10.06 -13.15 -3.58
C SER A 4 -8.78 -13.99 -3.72
N VAL A 5 -8.46 -14.42 -4.95
CA VAL A 5 -7.18 -15.10 -5.24
C VAL A 5 -6.01 -14.14 -4.98
N GLY A 6 -6.11 -12.89 -5.45
CA GLY A 6 -5.09 -11.87 -5.20
C GLY A 6 -4.85 -11.63 -3.70
N LEU A 7 -5.92 -11.43 -2.92
CA LEU A 7 -5.82 -11.26 -1.47
C LEU A 7 -5.19 -12.47 -0.78
N ARG A 8 -5.57 -13.68 -1.22
CA ARG A 8 -4.97 -14.92 -0.71
C ARG A 8 -3.47 -14.98 -1.00
N THR A 9 -3.03 -14.60 -2.20
CA THR A 9 -1.60 -14.53 -2.53
C THR A 9 -0.85 -13.56 -1.62
N LEU A 10 -1.43 -12.40 -1.27
CA LEU A 10 -0.83 -11.46 -0.32
C LEU A 10 -0.63 -12.08 1.08
N VAL A 11 -1.63 -12.84 1.54
CA VAL A 11 -1.60 -13.54 2.84
C VAL A 11 -0.58 -14.68 2.82
N GLU A 12 -0.60 -15.52 1.77
CA GLU A 12 0.31 -16.66 1.61
C GLU A 12 1.78 -16.24 1.44
N ASN A 13 2.04 -15.07 0.86
CA ASN A 13 3.39 -14.50 0.76
C ASN A 13 3.80 -13.67 1.99
N HIS A 14 2.97 -13.62 3.04
CA HIS A 14 3.23 -12.86 4.27
C HIS A 14 3.69 -11.43 4.00
N VAL A 15 2.96 -10.72 3.11
CA VAL A 15 3.30 -9.33 2.76
C VAL A 15 3.21 -8.44 4.00
N ASP A 16 4.35 -7.88 4.39
CA ASP A 16 4.47 -6.98 5.55
C ASP A 16 3.95 -5.58 5.19
N PHE A 17 2.81 -5.20 5.77
CA PHE A 17 2.19 -3.87 5.65
C PHE A 17 2.64 -2.88 6.73
N THR A 18 3.44 -3.29 7.70
CA THR A 18 4.08 -2.37 8.66
C THR A 18 5.18 -1.54 7.97
N LYS A 19 5.71 -2.03 6.85
CA LYS A 19 6.58 -1.26 5.95
C LYS A 19 5.76 -0.24 5.17
N ASN A 20 6.03 1.05 5.41
CA ASN A 20 5.40 2.18 4.70
C ASN A 20 5.40 2.00 3.18
N ARG A 21 6.48 1.44 2.61
CA ARG A 21 6.61 1.15 1.18
C ARG A 21 5.48 0.26 0.67
N ASN A 22 5.28 -0.89 1.30
CA ASN A 22 4.29 -1.88 0.86
C ASN A 22 2.87 -1.37 1.08
N LEU A 23 2.64 -0.70 2.21
CA LEU A 23 1.35 -0.08 2.52
C LEU A 23 0.97 1.01 1.51
N CYS A 24 1.92 1.89 1.17
CA CYS A 24 1.69 2.96 0.21
C CYS A 24 1.38 2.40 -1.19
N ILE A 25 2.13 1.40 -1.66
CA ILE A 25 1.89 0.75 -2.95
C ILE A 25 0.49 0.14 -2.99
N ALA A 26 0.10 -0.65 -1.99
CA ALA A 26 -1.22 -1.27 -1.96
C ALA A 26 -2.35 -0.23 -1.87
N ALA A 27 -2.19 0.82 -1.05
CA ALA A 27 -3.18 1.88 -0.92
C ALA A 27 -3.39 2.64 -2.23
N VAL A 28 -2.32 3.02 -2.93
CA VAL A 28 -2.42 3.72 -4.23
C VAL A 28 -3.08 2.82 -5.29
N MET A 29 -2.68 1.55 -5.37
CA MET A 29 -3.32 0.60 -6.28
C MET A 29 -4.82 0.46 -6.01
N LEU A 30 -5.21 0.40 -4.74
CA LEU A 30 -6.61 0.26 -4.31
C LEU A 30 -7.42 1.52 -4.67
N VAL A 31 -6.90 2.71 -4.36
CA VAL A 31 -7.57 3.98 -4.64
C VAL A 31 -7.74 4.20 -6.14
N LEU A 32 -6.72 3.91 -6.96
CA LEU A 32 -6.82 4.10 -8.41
C LEU A 32 -7.75 3.08 -9.06
N ALA A 33 -7.71 1.81 -8.63
CA ALA A 33 -8.54 0.75 -9.19
C ALA A 33 -10.03 0.89 -8.82
N ILE A 34 -10.34 1.26 -7.57
CA ILE A 34 -11.72 1.42 -7.09
C ILE A 34 -12.26 2.82 -7.41
N GLY A 35 -11.42 3.86 -7.30
CA GLY A 35 -11.81 5.25 -7.49
C GLY A 35 -12.15 5.62 -8.93
N GLY A 36 -12.01 4.68 -9.88
CA GLY A 36 -12.38 4.91 -11.28
C GLY A 36 -11.52 5.97 -11.95
N ALA A 37 -10.25 6.10 -11.53
CA ALA A 37 -9.32 7.02 -12.17
C ALA A 37 -9.18 6.66 -13.66
N THR A 38 -9.18 7.68 -14.51
CA THR A 38 -9.03 7.53 -15.96
C THR A 38 -7.97 8.52 -16.44
N ILE A 39 -7.02 8.03 -17.23
CA ILE A 39 -5.96 8.85 -17.82
C ILE A 39 -6.02 8.60 -19.32
N GLY A 40 -6.26 9.66 -20.08
CA GLY A 40 -6.33 9.59 -21.53
C GLY A 40 -7.28 10.61 -22.16
N GLY A 41 -7.42 10.50 -23.49
CA GLY A 41 -8.29 11.29 -24.34
C GLY A 41 -9.05 10.41 -25.35
N SER A 42 -9.64 11.03 -26.38
CA SER A 42 -10.56 10.41 -27.36
C SER A 42 -10.06 9.12 -28.01
N ASP A 43 -8.74 9.01 -28.25
CA ASP A 43 -8.16 7.90 -29.02
C ASP A 43 -7.53 6.80 -28.15
N PHE A 44 -7.19 7.11 -26.89
CA PHE A 44 -6.64 6.13 -25.95
C PHE A 44 -6.95 6.52 -24.51
N SER A 45 -7.73 5.68 -23.84
CA SER A 45 -8.14 5.87 -22.45
C SER A 45 -7.74 4.67 -21.61
N PHE A 46 -6.81 4.88 -20.69
CA PHE A 46 -6.47 3.91 -19.65
C PHE A 46 -7.37 4.18 -18.45
N SER A 47 -8.08 3.16 -17.96
CA SER A 47 -9.07 3.32 -16.89
C SER A 47 -9.09 2.13 -15.95
N GLY A 48 -9.45 2.40 -14.69
CA GLY A 48 -9.79 1.41 -13.69
C GLY A 48 -8.63 0.50 -13.31
N ILE A 49 -8.87 -0.83 -13.36
CA ILE A 49 -7.94 -1.85 -12.89
C ILE A 49 -6.58 -1.78 -13.61
N GLY A 50 -6.57 -1.46 -14.91
CA GLY A 50 -5.33 -1.34 -15.69
C GLY A 50 -4.41 -0.23 -15.17
N LEU A 51 -4.98 0.92 -14.81
CA LEU A 51 -4.24 2.02 -14.21
C LEU A 51 -3.68 1.67 -12.84
N GLY A 52 -4.48 0.99 -12.01
CA GLY A 52 -4.03 0.50 -10.71
C GLY A 52 -2.82 -0.43 -10.82
N ILE A 53 -2.85 -1.37 -11.78
CA ILE A 53 -1.73 -2.30 -12.02
C ILE A 53 -0.47 -1.56 -12.46
N ILE A 54 -0.58 -0.68 -13.46
CA ILE A 54 0.57 0.09 -13.97
C ILE A 54 1.17 0.97 -12.87
N SER A 55 0.31 1.70 -12.14
CA SER A 55 0.76 2.54 -11.03
C SER A 55 1.45 1.70 -9.96
N GLY A 56 0.95 0.52 -9.63
CA GLY A 56 1.58 -0.38 -8.66
C GLY A 56 2.97 -0.85 -9.07
N ILE A 57 3.13 -1.25 -10.33
CA ILE A 57 4.42 -1.67 -10.90
C ILE A 57 5.42 -0.51 -10.88
N ILE A 58 5.01 0.66 -11.36
CA ILE A 58 5.83 1.87 -11.37
C ILE A 58 6.27 2.23 -9.96
N LEU A 59 5.35 2.23 -9.01
CA LEU A 59 5.64 2.62 -7.63
C LEU A 59 6.53 1.61 -6.93
N ASN A 60 6.40 0.30 -7.23
CA ASN A 60 7.31 -0.72 -6.72
C ASN A 60 8.75 -0.51 -7.21
N ILE A 61 8.95 -0.10 -8.47
CA ILE A 61 10.30 0.17 -9.00
C ILE A 61 10.85 1.51 -8.47
N CYS A 62 10.00 2.53 -8.38
CA CYS A 62 10.41 3.88 -8.01
C CYS A 62 10.69 4.03 -6.50
N LEU A 63 10.01 3.27 -5.63
CA LEU A 63 10.22 3.36 -4.19
C LEU A 63 11.43 2.52 -3.75
N PRO A 64 12.50 3.14 -3.23
CA PRO A 64 13.67 2.42 -2.74
C PRO A 64 13.35 1.67 -1.44
N GLU A 65 13.84 0.44 -1.34
CA GLU A 65 13.81 -0.32 -0.09
C GLU A 65 14.86 0.23 0.87
N LYS A 66 14.44 1.08 1.82
CA LYS A 66 15.29 1.46 2.95
C LYS A 66 15.42 0.25 3.89
N LYS A 67 16.64 -0.24 4.08
CA LYS A 67 16.96 -1.18 5.15
C LYS A 67 16.94 -0.40 6.48
N ALA A 68 16.10 -0.88 7.38
CA ALA A 68 16.03 -0.51 8.79
C ALA A 68 16.02 1.00 9.08
N ASP A 69 14.83 1.58 9.20
CA ASP A 69 14.50 2.34 10.41
C ASP A 69 12.98 2.51 10.50
N SER A 70 12.45 2.14 11.67
CA SER A 70 11.14 2.51 12.22
C SER A 70 9.91 2.40 11.31
N GLY A 71 9.11 1.36 11.56
CA GLY A 71 7.75 1.24 11.03
C GLY A 71 6.88 2.46 11.35
N LEU A 72 5.66 2.49 10.80
CA LEU A 72 4.63 3.48 11.12
C LEU A 72 4.27 3.47 12.62
N ILE A 73 5.10 4.08 13.46
CA ILE A 73 4.63 4.76 14.67
C ILE A 73 4.04 6.07 14.15
N ALA A 74 2.74 6.06 13.87
CA ALA A 74 1.99 7.30 13.83
C ALA A 74 2.13 7.93 15.22
N HIS A 75 2.71 9.11 15.30
CA HIS A 75 2.89 9.85 16.53
C HIS A 75 1.52 10.09 17.19
N SER A 76 1.20 9.36 18.26
CA SER A 76 0.35 9.83 19.37
C SER A 76 0.48 9.00 20.66
N VAL A 77 1.59 8.32 20.91
CA VAL A 77 1.91 7.91 22.29
C VAL A 77 3.29 8.43 22.60
N ASN A 78 3.31 9.56 23.30
CA ASN A 78 4.52 10.02 23.96
C ASN A 78 4.97 8.90 24.91
N LYS A 79 6.24 8.51 24.84
CA LYS A 79 6.79 7.39 25.61
C LYS A 79 6.72 7.62 27.12
N ASP A 80 6.39 8.85 27.52
CA ASP A 80 6.15 9.30 28.90
C ASP A 80 4.77 8.89 29.48
N GLU A 81 3.83 8.37 28.69
CA GLU A 81 2.49 7.97 29.19
C GLU A 81 2.38 6.49 29.59
N ILE A 82 3.44 5.69 29.36
CA ILE A 82 3.50 4.31 29.89
C ILE A 82 4.06 4.35 31.32
N ILE A 83 3.32 4.99 32.22
CA ILE A 83 3.52 4.82 33.65
C ILE A 83 2.97 3.44 34.00
N SER A 84 3.90 2.49 34.13
CA SER A 84 3.89 1.35 35.04
C SER A 84 2.57 1.09 35.79
N GLU A 85 1.65 0.31 35.22
CA GLU A 85 0.82 -0.56 36.05
C GLU A 85 1.66 -1.77 36.46
N LYS A 86 2.36 -1.56 37.56
CA LYS A 86 2.95 -2.60 38.38
C LYS A 86 2.11 -2.68 39.65
N LYS A 87 1.07 -3.53 39.67
CA LYS A 87 0.72 -4.36 40.82
C LYS A 87 -0.34 -5.40 40.46
#